data_AF-T0Q3J5-F1
#
_entry.id   AF-T0Q3J5-F1
#
_cell.length_a   1.000
_cell.length_b   1.000
_cell.length_c   1.000
_cell.angle_alpha   90.00
_cell.angle_beta   90.00
_cell.angle_gamma   90.00
#
_symmetry.space_group_name_H-M   'P 1'
#
loop_
_entity.id
_entity.type
_entity.pdbx_description
1 polymer ?
#
loop_
_entity_poly.entity_id
_entity_poly.type
_entity_poly.pdbx_seq_one_letter_code
_entity_poly.pdbx_strand_id
1 'polypeptide(L)'
;MQRFALVLLAATASGFELLEASATQCLTVDNCLSVPCYTSACANGYCQYTQVPIKTKCPKQSCSNGSPCDDDDNDYCNSKGECINAYKMTGTKCPGKSCSNGGACDDDANDYCDSRGECLSAYKTSRDTCRASTGECDVAEKCTGSSGTCPPDKFVKKGALCSGTSAYGACDGQDVCDGNGNCLDVYLPSSTVCRKAASTCDVSESCTGTSGACPADTYASATTPCVGVSNAGSCDDQDYCDGSGKCVDKYKSSNVVCRDTTGVCDVAEKCTGTSSTCPADVFANAATLCSGAFNDGECDGVDHCDGKGKCLDVFVPSATVCRAAATPCDVAEYCTGTASKCPVDAFASSKTKCTGTCNGNPCDGDDFCDGNGACVDGYLPEGTVCGNTANGPCTIAAVCTGDMGFCPPDSYADASVTCSGQSSGNVCDGIDKCDGNGNCADRFLKNVVCQKPVGYARPTYCNGKQATCPVAYLDTNLREEAAPELVATHTNAAPAFLLGLLCAAAVGVAFVTMRSSHGPIEHDGYFAM
;
A
#
# COMPACT_ATOMS: atom_id res chain seq x y z
N MET A 1 -28.80 130.78 -94.41
CA MET A 1 -29.20 130.88 -92.99
C MET A 1 -29.59 129.47 -92.56
N GLN A 2 -29.27 128.95 -91.37
CA GLN A 2 -28.50 129.50 -90.24
C GLN A 2 -27.64 128.37 -89.63
N ARG A 3 -26.56 128.69 -88.90
CA ARG A 3 -25.63 127.69 -88.35
C ARG A 3 -26.24 126.98 -87.13
N PHE A 4 -25.96 125.69 -86.97
CA PHE A 4 -25.62 125.10 -85.66
C PHE A 4 -24.50 124.06 -85.83
N ALA A 5 -23.75 123.81 -84.75
CA ALA A 5 -22.43 123.20 -84.81
C ALA A 5 -22.43 121.70 -84.49
N LEU A 6 -21.53 120.97 -85.15
CA LEU A 6 -21.15 119.61 -84.76
C LEU A 6 -20.37 119.67 -83.44
N VAL A 7 -20.87 119.01 -82.39
CA VAL A 7 -20.12 118.81 -81.14
C VAL A 7 -19.73 117.34 -81.06
N LEU A 8 -18.43 117.06 -81.14
CA LEU A 8 -17.89 115.73 -80.83
C LEU A 8 -17.95 115.51 -79.33
N LEU A 9 -18.79 114.56 -78.89
CA LEU A 9 -18.70 113.91 -77.60
C LEU A 9 -18.25 112.46 -77.83
N ALA A 10 -17.22 112.04 -77.09
CA ALA A 10 -16.71 110.67 -77.21
C ALA A 10 -17.70 109.70 -76.56
N ALA A 11 -18.28 108.80 -77.35
CA ALA A 11 -19.31 107.89 -76.90
C ALA A 11 -18.74 106.79 -75.97
N THR A 12 -18.96 106.95 -74.67
CA THR A 12 -19.31 105.81 -73.81
C THR A 12 -20.68 105.27 -74.23
N ALA A 13 -21.05 104.04 -73.84
CA ALA A 13 -22.34 103.44 -74.21
C ALA A 13 -23.53 104.33 -73.84
N SER A 14 -23.47 104.93 -72.64
CA SER A 14 -24.38 105.96 -72.10
C SER A 14 -24.60 107.16 -73.03
N GLY A 15 -23.61 107.53 -73.86
CA GLY A 15 -23.72 108.63 -74.82
C GLY A 15 -24.50 108.28 -76.08
N PHE A 16 -24.65 106.99 -76.42
CA PHE A 16 -25.36 106.55 -77.63
C PHE A 16 -26.88 106.51 -77.38
N GLU A 17 -27.30 105.98 -76.23
CA GLU A 17 -28.70 105.94 -75.80
C GLU A 17 -29.34 107.33 -75.74
N LEU A 18 -28.58 108.36 -75.30
CA LEU A 18 -29.07 109.74 -75.29
C LEU A 18 -29.31 110.31 -76.69
N LEU A 19 -28.53 109.92 -77.71
CA LEU A 19 -28.78 110.36 -79.09
C LEU A 19 -30.11 109.78 -79.58
N GLU A 20 -30.32 108.47 -79.40
CA GLU A 20 -31.57 107.80 -79.82
C GLU A 20 -32.78 108.31 -79.02
N ALA A 21 -32.66 108.48 -77.71
CA ALA A 21 -33.69 109.09 -76.88
C ALA A 21 -34.04 110.51 -77.35
N SER A 22 -33.05 111.33 -77.73
CA SER A 22 -33.27 112.70 -78.22
C SER A 22 -33.91 112.79 -79.61
N ALA A 23 -33.84 111.72 -80.41
CA ALA A 23 -34.51 111.60 -81.70
C ALA A 23 -36.00 111.20 -81.57
N THR A 24 -36.46 110.88 -80.35
CA THR A 24 -37.85 110.48 -80.09
C THR A 24 -38.81 111.66 -80.26
N GLN A 25 -39.85 111.49 -81.07
CA GLN A 25 -40.90 112.49 -81.25
C GLN A 25 -41.87 112.51 -80.06
N CYS A 26 -42.36 113.70 -79.69
CA CYS A 26 -43.20 113.89 -78.52
C CYS A 26 -44.30 114.94 -78.76
N LEU A 27 -45.39 114.81 -78.00
CA LEU A 27 -46.47 115.79 -77.89
C LEU A 27 -46.55 116.36 -76.46
N THR A 28 -46.29 115.52 -75.46
CA THR A 28 -46.05 115.92 -74.06
C THR A 28 -44.73 115.32 -73.57
N VAL A 29 -44.26 115.75 -72.38
CA VAL A 29 -43.04 115.20 -71.75
C VAL A 29 -43.16 113.70 -71.44
N ASP A 30 -44.39 113.21 -71.23
CA ASP A 30 -44.70 111.80 -70.94
C ASP A 30 -44.46 110.87 -72.13
N ASN A 31 -44.21 111.40 -73.32
CA ASN A 31 -43.77 110.63 -74.48
C ASN A 31 -42.25 110.42 -74.52
N CYS A 32 -41.49 111.06 -73.63
CA CYS A 32 -40.04 110.94 -73.56
C CYS A 32 -39.62 109.83 -72.60
N LEU A 33 -38.63 109.03 -73.01
CA LEU A 33 -38.03 107.98 -72.19
C LEU A 33 -37.44 108.59 -70.90
N SER A 34 -37.61 107.91 -69.76
CA SER A 34 -36.95 108.29 -68.52
C SER A 34 -35.48 107.87 -68.56
N VAL A 35 -34.59 108.78 -68.95
CA VAL A 35 -33.13 108.56 -68.93
C VAL A 35 -32.57 108.93 -67.55
N PRO A 36 -31.92 108.00 -66.81
CA PRO A 36 -31.30 108.30 -65.52
C PRO A 36 -30.36 109.50 -65.59
N CYS A 37 -30.38 110.36 -64.57
CA CYS A 37 -29.56 111.57 -64.50
C CYS A 37 -29.79 112.66 -65.56
N TYR A 38 -30.92 112.63 -66.28
CA TYR A 38 -31.36 113.73 -67.13
C TYR A 38 -32.81 114.13 -66.84
N THR A 39 -33.12 115.42 -66.89
CA THR A 39 -34.51 115.88 -67.04
C THR A 39 -34.88 115.90 -68.52
N SER A 40 -36.02 115.27 -68.84
CA SER A 40 -36.62 115.33 -70.17
C SER A 40 -37.54 116.56 -70.30
N ALA A 41 -37.61 117.12 -71.49
CA ALA A 41 -38.59 118.12 -71.89
C ALA A 41 -38.99 117.90 -73.34
N CYS A 42 -40.28 117.99 -73.66
CA CYS A 42 -40.73 117.97 -75.05
C CYS A 42 -40.61 119.38 -75.65
N ALA A 43 -39.76 119.56 -76.65
CA ALA A 43 -39.52 120.86 -77.29
C ALA A 43 -39.38 120.70 -78.81
N ASN A 44 -40.04 121.57 -79.58
CA ASN A 44 -40.06 121.53 -81.05
C ASN A 44 -40.51 120.17 -81.65
N GLY A 45 -41.30 119.39 -80.90
CA GLY A 45 -41.78 118.06 -81.30
C GLY A 45 -40.82 116.89 -81.02
N TYR A 46 -39.68 117.14 -80.37
CA TYR A 46 -38.69 116.12 -80.01
C TYR A 46 -38.30 116.19 -78.53
N CYS A 47 -37.90 115.05 -77.98
CA CYS A 47 -37.41 114.96 -76.62
C CYS A 47 -36.03 115.63 -76.48
N GLN A 48 -35.89 116.51 -75.50
CA GLN A 48 -34.62 117.15 -75.14
C GLN A 48 -34.23 116.76 -73.72
N TYR A 49 -32.96 116.43 -73.52
CA TYR A 49 -32.44 115.92 -72.25
C TYR A 49 -31.39 116.88 -71.69
N THR A 50 -31.60 117.34 -70.46
CA THR A 50 -30.65 118.20 -69.74
C THR A 50 -30.08 117.44 -68.55
N GLN A 51 -28.75 117.36 -68.45
CA GLN A 51 -28.08 116.64 -67.35
C GLN A 51 -28.44 117.29 -66.01
N VAL A 52 -28.82 116.49 -65.02
CA VAL A 52 -29.08 116.99 -63.66
C VAL A 52 -27.76 117.37 -62.97
N PRO A 53 -27.79 118.18 -61.90
CA PRO A 53 -26.59 118.51 -61.14
C PRO A 53 -25.82 117.28 -60.66
N ILE A 54 -24.49 117.38 -60.66
CA ILE A 54 -23.61 116.34 -60.11
C ILE A 54 -23.95 116.15 -58.63
N LYS A 55 -24.08 114.88 -58.20
CA LYS A 55 -24.60 114.45 -56.88
C LYS A 55 -26.11 114.60 -56.65
N THR A 56 -26.92 114.95 -57.66
CA THR A 56 -28.37 114.63 -57.59
C THR A 56 -28.54 113.11 -57.48
N LYS A 57 -29.49 112.67 -56.65
CA LYS A 57 -29.80 111.25 -56.47
C LYS A 57 -30.52 110.65 -57.69
N CYS A 58 -30.20 109.41 -58.03
CA CYS A 58 -30.81 108.61 -59.09
C CYS A 58 -31.16 107.19 -58.58
N PRO A 59 -31.97 107.07 -57.51
CA PRO A 59 -32.06 105.85 -56.73
C PRO A 59 -32.59 104.66 -57.54
N LYS A 60 -31.92 103.50 -57.43
CA LYS A 60 -32.25 102.24 -58.13
C LYS A 60 -32.08 102.29 -59.65
N GLN A 61 -31.37 103.30 -60.17
CA GLN A 61 -31.10 103.50 -61.61
C GLN A 61 -29.62 103.29 -61.99
N SER A 62 -28.82 102.80 -61.04
CA SER A 62 -27.41 102.46 -61.24
C SER A 62 -27.24 101.04 -61.81
N CYS A 63 -25.98 100.61 -62.03
CA CYS A 63 -25.67 99.33 -62.67
C CYS A 63 -25.60 98.13 -61.71
N SER A 64 -25.71 98.34 -60.39
CA SER A 64 -25.59 97.28 -59.37
C SER A 64 -26.86 97.00 -58.58
N ASN A 65 -27.95 97.71 -58.91
CA ASN A 65 -29.36 97.47 -58.55
C ASN A 65 -29.62 96.06 -57.97
N GLY A 66 -29.97 96.00 -56.69
CA GLY A 66 -30.26 94.74 -55.99
C GLY A 66 -29.06 93.99 -55.42
N SER A 67 -27.82 94.49 -55.57
CA SER A 67 -26.67 94.00 -54.81
C SER A 67 -26.90 94.19 -53.29
N PRO A 68 -26.57 93.22 -52.43
CA PRO A 68 -26.78 93.34 -50.98
C PRO A 68 -25.99 94.50 -50.35
N CYS A 69 -24.93 94.96 -51.01
CA CYS A 69 -24.04 96.03 -50.56
C CYS A 69 -24.24 97.36 -51.29
N ASP A 70 -25.13 97.41 -52.29
CA ASP A 70 -25.55 98.68 -52.89
C ASP A 70 -26.43 99.47 -51.93
N ASP A 71 -26.23 100.78 -51.91
CA ASP A 71 -27.09 101.75 -51.25
C ASP A 71 -27.97 102.41 -52.31
N ASP A 72 -28.85 101.59 -52.89
CA ASP A 72 -29.87 101.90 -53.92
C ASP A 72 -30.57 103.26 -53.72
N ASP A 73 -30.79 103.69 -52.47
CA ASP A 73 -31.49 104.94 -52.15
C ASP A 73 -30.56 106.17 -52.11
N ASN A 74 -29.25 105.98 -52.32
CA ASN A 74 -28.20 107.00 -52.30
C ASN A 74 -27.38 107.11 -53.60
N ASP A 75 -27.64 106.26 -54.61
CA ASP A 75 -27.09 106.36 -55.97
C ASP A 75 -27.12 107.79 -56.51
N TYR A 76 -26.07 108.21 -57.22
CA TYR A 76 -25.86 109.62 -57.56
C TYR A 76 -25.28 109.87 -58.96
N CYS A 77 -25.68 110.99 -59.55
CA CYS A 77 -25.27 111.40 -60.88
C CYS A 77 -23.83 111.94 -60.92
N ASN A 78 -23.01 111.41 -61.82
CA ASN A 78 -21.63 111.86 -62.04
C ASN A 78 -21.53 113.01 -63.06
N SER A 79 -20.29 113.48 -63.31
CA SER A 79 -20.01 114.56 -64.25
C SER A 79 -20.29 114.24 -65.73
N LYS A 80 -20.40 112.96 -66.10
CA LYS A 80 -20.74 112.49 -67.45
C LYS A 80 -22.24 112.28 -67.68
N GLY A 81 -23.06 112.36 -66.61
CA GLY A 81 -24.49 112.05 -66.65
C GLY A 81 -24.82 110.57 -66.41
N GLU A 82 -23.86 109.79 -65.92
CA GLU A 82 -24.08 108.38 -65.56
C GLU A 82 -24.57 108.31 -64.10
N CYS A 83 -25.56 107.46 -63.82
CA CYS A 83 -25.96 107.12 -62.46
C CYS A 83 -24.93 106.14 -61.87
N ILE A 84 -24.23 106.56 -60.82
CA ILE A 84 -23.17 105.79 -60.17
C ILE A 84 -23.68 105.26 -58.83
N ASN A 85 -23.44 103.96 -58.64
CA ASN A 85 -23.68 103.22 -57.42
C ASN A 85 -23.20 104.01 -56.18
N ALA A 86 -24.05 104.14 -55.16
CA ALA A 86 -23.59 104.41 -53.81
C ALA A 86 -23.43 103.08 -53.07
N TYR A 87 -22.38 102.92 -52.27
CA TYR A 87 -22.16 101.68 -51.51
C TYR A 87 -22.42 101.88 -50.03
N LYS A 88 -22.99 100.85 -49.40
CA LYS A 88 -23.16 100.78 -47.94
C LYS A 88 -21.78 100.88 -47.26
N MET A 89 -21.74 101.46 -46.07
CA MET A 89 -20.48 101.66 -45.34
C MET A 89 -19.74 100.33 -45.14
N THR A 90 -18.42 100.33 -45.34
CA THR A 90 -17.57 99.15 -45.13
C THR A 90 -17.79 98.54 -43.74
N GLY A 91 -18.01 97.23 -43.68
CA GLY A 91 -18.42 96.52 -42.45
C GLY A 91 -19.94 96.42 -42.23
N THR A 92 -20.77 96.99 -43.11
CA THR A 92 -22.22 96.73 -43.11
C THR A 92 -22.48 95.27 -43.47
N LYS A 93 -23.34 94.59 -42.71
CA LYS A 93 -23.62 93.16 -42.93
C LYS A 93 -24.39 92.89 -44.22
N CYS A 94 -24.03 91.81 -44.92
CA CYS A 94 -24.70 91.31 -46.12
C CYS A 94 -24.98 89.78 -46.06
N PRO A 95 -25.76 89.26 -45.07
CA PRO A 95 -25.66 87.86 -44.64
C PRO A 95 -25.96 86.79 -45.70
N GLY A 96 -25.01 85.87 -45.92
CA GLY A 96 -25.07 84.76 -46.88
C GLY A 96 -25.21 85.26 -48.31
N LYS A 97 -24.43 86.27 -48.69
CA LYS A 97 -24.48 86.93 -50.02
C LYS A 97 -23.08 87.21 -50.60
N SER A 98 -22.03 86.72 -49.96
CA SER A 98 -20.67 86.76 -50.52
C SER A 98 -20.53 85.85 -51.76
N CYS A 99 -19.35 85.84 -52.38
CA CYS A 99 -19.06 84.97 -53.52
C CYS A 99 -18.72 83.51 -53.14
N SER A 100 -18.51 83.20 -51.85
CA SER A 100 -18.02 81.90 -51.38
C SER A 100 -18.95 81.22 -50.38
N ASN A 101 -20.23 81.62 -50.34
CA ASN A 101 -21.19 81.22 -49.30
C ASN A 101 -21.28 79.70 -49.10
N GLY A 102 -21.25 79.30 -47.83
CA GLY A 102 -21.52 77.94 -47.39
C GLY A 102 -20.27 77.07 -47.24
N GLY A 103 -20.36 76.15 -46.28
CA GLY A 103 -19.27 75.31 -45.84
C GLY A 103 -19.16 75.33 -44.33
N ALA A 104 -18.48 74.34 -43.75
CA ALA A 104 -18.44 74.20 -42.30
C ALA A 104 -17.72 75.37 -41.59
N CYS A 105 -16.84 76.10 -42.29
CA CYS A 105 -16.08 77.23 -41.75
C CYS A 105 -16.62 78.61 -42.14
N ASP A 106 -17.65 78.68 -42.96
CA ASP A 106 -18.22 79.96 -43.38
C ASP A 106 -19.12 80.55 -42.27
N ASP A 107 -19.16 81.87 -42.14
CA ASP A 107 -19.97 82.57 -41.15
C ASP A 107 -20.92 83.54 -41.88
N ASP A 108 -21.85 82.96 -42.65
CA ASP A 108 -22.89 83.67 -43.43
C ASP A 108 -23.55 84.81 -42.63
N ALA A 109 -23.73 84.64 -41.31
CA ALA A 109 -24.36 85.62 -40.43
C ALA A 109 -23.53 86.90 -40.20
N ASN A 110 -22.25 86.91 -40.62
CA ASN A 110 -21.28 87.98 -40.40
C ASN A 110 -20.63 88.52 -41.69
N ASP A 111 -20.98 87.99 -42.88
CA ASP A 111 -20.65 88.56 -44.20
C ASP A 111 -20.79 90.09 -44.21
N TYR A 112 -19.85 90.79 -44.84
CA TYR A 112 -19.75 92.25 -44.76
C TYR A 112 -19.34 92.93 -46.07
N CYS A 113 -19.85 94.13 -46.28
CA CYS A 113 -19.53 94.96 -47.45
C CYS A 113 -18.11 95.55 -47.35
N ASP A 114 -17.40 95.59 -48.47
CA ASP A 114 -16.08 96.21 -48.60
C ASP A 114 -16.18 97.74 -48.86
N SER A 115 -15.21 98.35 -49.56
CA SER A 115 -15.25 99.76 -50.00
C SER A 115 -15.67 99.95 -51.48
N ARG A 116 -15.95 98.86 -52.19
CA ARG A 116 -16.33 98.79 -53.62
C ARG A 116 -17.75 98.25 -53.84
N GLY A 117 -18.50 97.96 -52.77
CA GLY A 117 -19.82 97.35 -52.86
C GLY A 117 -19.81 95.84 -53.06
N GLU A 118 -18.66 95.18 -52.88
CA GLU A 118 -18.57 93.72 -52.88
C GLU A 118 -18.94 93.18 -51.48
N CYS A 119 -19.75 92.12 -51.43
CA CYS A 119 -20.01 91.39 -50.19
C CYS A 119 -18.90 90.35 -49.99
N LEU A 120 -18.13 90.49 -48.90
CA LEU A 120 -17.04 89.61 -48.54
C LEU A 120 -17.47 88.62 -47.46
N SER A 121 -17.01 87.38 -47.60
CA SER A 121 -17.27 86.29 -46.67
C SER A 121 -16.66 86.58 -45.30
N ALA A 122 -17.42 86.33 -44.23
CA ALA A 122 -16.85 86.20 -42.89
C ALA A 122 -16.55 84.72 -42.60
N TYR A 123 -15.44 84.45 -41.91
CA TYR A 123 -15.02 83.08 -41.61
C TYR A 123 -14.97 82.82 -40.11
N LYS A 124 -15.39 81.61 -39.71
CA LYS A 124 -15.24 81.10 -38.35
C LYS A 124 -13.77 81.09 -37.93
N THR A 125 -13.53 81.27 -36.64
CA THR A 125 -12.18 81.45 -36.09
C THR A 125 -11.36 80.17 -36.16
N SER A 126 -10.03 80.27 -36.06
CA SER A 126 -9.14 79.10 -36.02
C SER A 126 -9.24 78.25 -34.74
N ARG A 127 -10.23 78.52 -33.88
CA ARG A 127 -10.58 77.67 -32.73
C ARG A 127 -11.79 76.77 -33.02
N ASP A 128 -12.61 77.14 -33.99
CA ASP A 128 -13.88 76.49 -34.31
C ASP A 128 -13.63 75.19 -35.09
N THR A 129 -14.13 74.08 -34.54
CA THR A 129 -14.01 72.75 -35.14
C THR A 129 -15.01 72.60 -36.27
N CYS A 130 -14.53 72.25 -37.48
CA CYS A 130 -15.34 72.09 -38.67
C CYS A 130 -15.54 70.63 -39.10
N ARG A 131 -14.66 69.73 -38.63
CA ARG A 131 -14.87 68.28 -38.64
C ARG A 131 -14.48 67.75 -37.25
N ALA A 132 -15.40 67.04 -36.59
CA ALA A 132 -15.08 66.38 -35.33
C ALA A 132 -14.23 65.13 -35.59
N SER A 133 -13.33 64.81 -34.65
CA SER A 133 -12.60 63.54 -34.66
C SER A 133 -13.58 62.38 -34.42
N THR A 134 -13.38 61.29 -35.15
CA THR A 134 -14.13 60.04 -35.07
C THR A 134 -13.53 59.02 -34.10
N GLY A 135 -12.31 59.24 -33.59
CA GLY A 135 -11.61 58.33 -32.67
C GLY A 135 -10.17 58.77 -32.39
N GLU A 136 -9.45 58.02 -31.54
CA GLU A 136 -8.10 58.40 -31.07
C GLU A 136 -7.06 58.53 -32.20
N CYS A 137 -7.29 57.89 -33.34
CA CYS A 137 -6.43 57.97 -34.52
C CYS A 137 -6.82 59.05 -35.54
N ASP A 138 -7.77 59.91 -35.20
CA ASP A 138 -8.35 60.92 -36.10
C ASP A 138 -8.22 62.35 -35.51
N VAL A 139 -7.78 63.33 -36.30
CA VAL A 139 -7.47 64.69 -35.84
C VAL A 139 -8.57 65.66 -36.24
N ALA A 140 -9.32 66.20 -35.26
CA ALA A 140 -10.42 67.13 -35.53
C ALA A 140 -9.95 68.43 -36.23
N GLU A 141 -10.35 68.63 -37.48
CA GLU A 141 -10.05 69.86 -38.23
C GLU A 141 -10.75 71.09 -37.63
N LYS A 142 -9.98 72.19 -37.64
CA LYS A 142 -10.45 73.53 -37.30
C LYS A 142 -10.34 74.44 -38.49
N CYS A 143 -11.16 75.48 -38.50
CA CYS A 143 -11.14 76.49 -39.55
C CYS A 143 -9.79 77.21 -39.63
N THR A 144 -9.47 77.80 -40.78
CA THR A 144 -8.23 78.58 -40.92
C THR A 144 -8.38 80.02 -40.41
N GLY A 145 -9.60 80.50 -40.24
CA GLY A 145 -9.90 81.94 -40.12
C GLY A 145 -9.81 82.70 -41.45
N SER A 146 -9.71 81.99 -42.59
CA SER A 146 -9.42 82.55 -43.91
C SER A 146 -10.08 81.82 -45.08
N SER A 147 -11.02 80.89 -44.81
CA SER A 147 -11.76 80.12 -45.82
C SER A 147 -13.06 79.58 -45.22
N GLY A 148 -14.13 79.53 -46.03
CA GLY A 148 -15.41 78.89 -45.67
C GLY A 148 -15.36 77.35 -45.73
N THR A 149 -14.36 76.80 -46.43
CA THR A 149 -14.10 75.35 -46.46
C THR A 149 -13.35 74.88 -45.22
N CYS A 150 -13.73 73.71 -44.70
CA CYS A 150 -12.93 72.99 -43.72
C CYS A 150 -11.64 72.48 -44.41
N PRO A 151 -10.47 72.46 -43.72
CA PRO A 151 -9.26 71.85 -44.27
C PRO A 151 -9.44 70.36 -44.63
N PRO A 152 -8.55 69.78 -45.45
CA PRO A 152 -8.55 68.35 -45.71
C PRO A 152 -8.34 67.55 -44.43
N ASP A 153 -9.08 66.43 -44.33
CA ASP A 153 -9.07 65.45 -43.25
C ASP A 153 -7.65 64.92 -42.95
N LYS A 154 -7.30 64.76 -41.66
CA LYS A 154 -5.98 64.31 -41.20
C LYS A 154 -6.10 63.30 -40.08
N PHE A 155 -5.31 62.24 -40.23
CA PHE A 155 -5.20 61.18 -39.26
C PHE A 155 -3.94 61.33 -38.41
N VAL A 156 -3.98 60.76 -37.21
CA VAL A 156 -2.82 60.68 -36.33
C VAL A 156 -1.74 59.81 -36.99
N LYS A 157 -0.48 60.20 -36.83
CA LYS A 157 0.66 59.54 -37.46
C LYS A 157 0.69 58.03 -37.16
N LYS A 158 0.94 57.23 -38.20
CA LYS A 158 1.19 55.78 -38.07
C LYS A 158 2.18 55.46 -36.93
N GLY A 159 1.79 54.52 -36.06
CA GLY A 159 2.60 54.11 -34.90
C GLY A 159 2.43 55.00 -33.65
N ALA A 160 1.54 55.99 -33.67
CA ALA A 160 1.05 56.61 -32.44
C ALA A 160 0.15 55.62 -31.68
N LEU A 161 0.14 55.73 -30.35
CA LEU A 161 -0.62 54.83 -29.48
C LEU A 161 -2.11 55.14 -29.52
N CYS A 162 -2.94 54.12 -29.41
CA CYS A 162 -4.40 54.21 -29.27
C CYS A 162 -4.92 53.05 -28.41
N SER A 163 -6.24 53.03 -28.20
CA SER A 163 -6.97 51.97 -27.49
C SER A 163 -7.82 51.20 -28.51
N GLY A 164 -7.45 49.95 -28.79
CA GLY A 164 -8.11 49.07 -29.76
C GLY A 164 -9.35 48.36 -29.22
N THR A 165 -9.78 47.31 -29.93
CA THR A 165 -10.96 46.51 -29.56
C THR A 165 -10.65 45.29 -28.70
N SER A 166 -9.39 44.86 -28.62
CA SER A 166 -8.92 43.70 -27.84
C SER A 166 -8.61 43.97 -26.35
N ALA A 167 -8.80 45.21 -25.92
CA ALA A 167 -8.26 45.78 -24.69
C ALA A 167 -8.33 44.89 -23.43
N TYR A 168 -7.23 44.90 -22.67
CA TYR A 168 -7.06 44.37 -21.31
C TYR A 168 -6.86 42.84 -21.17
N GLY A 169 -6.61 42.12 -22.26
CA GLY A 169 -6.23 40.70 -22.21
C GLY A 169 -4.75 40.47 -21.83
N ALA A 170 -4.40 39.29 -21.33
CA ALA A 170 -3.02 38.97 -20.92
C ALA A 170 -2.02 38.73 -22.10
N CYS A 171 -2.52 38.76 -23.34
CA CYS A 171 -1.77 38.74 -24.59
C CYS A 171 -1.97 40.02 -25.43
N ASP A 172 -2.67 41.00 -24.85
CA ASP A 172 -2.93 42.30 -25.44
C ASP A 172 -1.64 43.13 -25.40
N GLY A 173 -1.30 43.73 -26.54
CA GLY A 173 -0.10 44.55 -26.69
C GLY A 173 -0.41 46.03 -26.46
N GLN A 174 0.30 46.89 -27.17
CA GLN A 174 -0.02 48.31 -27.26
C GLN A 174 -0.47 48.62 -28.68
N ASP A 175 -1.76 48.90 -28.83
CA ASP A 175 -2.39 49.19 -30.11
C ASP A 175 -1.87 50.50 -30.70
N VAL A 176 -1.88 50.57 -32.04
CA VAL A 176 -1.32 51.72 -32.78
C VAL A 176 -2.16 52.13 -33.97
N CYS A 177 -2.15 53.44 -34.25
CA CYS A 177 -2.78 54.01 -35.42
C CYS A 177 -2.10 53.55 -36.72
N ASP A 178 -2.89 53.28 -37.75
CA ASP A 178 -2.42 52.88 -39.08
C ASP A 178 -1.86 54.04 -39.92
N GLY A 179 -2.28 55.27 -39.63
CA GLY A 179 -2.01 56.50 -40.40
C GLY A 179 -3.16 56.94 -41.32
N ASN A 180 -4.29 56.25 -41.26
CA ASN A 180 -5.47 56.40 -42.11
C ASN A 180 -6.79 56.45 -41.31
N GLY A 181 -6.71 56.66 -39.98
CA GLY A 181 -7.84 56.88 -39.08
C GLY A 181 -8.20 55.67 -38.21
N ASN A 182 -7.61 54.50 -38.48
CA ASN A 182 -7.94 53.28 -37.75
C ASN A 182 -6.92 53.01 -36.64
N CYS A 183 -7.41 52.63 -35.45
CA CYS A 183 -6.60 51.95 -34.46
C CYS A 183 -6.46 50.47 -34.86
N LEU A 184 -5.26 49.91 -34.77
CA LEU A 184 -4.99 48.50 -35.05
C LEU A 184 -4.64 47.77 -33.76
N ASP A 185 -5.42 46.75 -33.43
CA ASP A 185 -5.15 45.82 -32.33
C ASP A 185 -3.78 45.14 -32.53
N VAL A 186 -2.90 45.21 -31.52
CA VAL A 186 -1.54 44.65 -31.55
C VAL A 186 -1.41 43.57 -30.48
N TYR A 187 -1.04 42.35 -30.87
CA TYR A 187 -0.92 41.22 -29.94
C TYR A 187 0.53 40.92 -29.56
N LEU A 188 0.73 40.40 -28.33
CA LEU A 188 2.04 39.94 -27.87
C LEU A 188 2.50 38.70 -28.66
N PRO A 189 3.81 38.56 -28.96
CA PRO A 189 4.35 37.45 -29.75
C PRO A 189 3.99 36.08 -29.18
N SER A 190 3.87 35.06 -30.03
CA SER A 190 3.46 33.71 -29.61
C SER A 190 4.45 32.96 -28.71
N SER A 191 5.64 33.51 -28.48
CA SER A 191 6.60 33.08 -27.46
C SER A 191 6.35 33.68 -26.06
N THR A 192 5.32 34.51 -25.91
CA THR A 192 5.03 35.23 -24.64
C THR A 192 4.14 34.36 -23.77
N VAL A 193 4.71 33.84 -22.67
CA VAL A 193 3.96 33.07 -21.67
C VAL A 193 2.99 33.99 -20.93
N CYS A 194 1.69 33.78 -21.13
CA CYS A 194 0.61 34.58 -20.54
C CYS A 194 0.03 33.95 -19.27
N ARG A 195 0.07 32.62 -19.15
CA ARG A 195 -0.14 31.90 -17.88
C ARG A 195 1.04 30.96 -17.64
N LYS A 196 1.59 30.98 -16.43
CA LYS A 196 2.64 30.04 -16.02
C LYS A 196 1.99 28.81 -15.42
N ALA A 197 2.53 27.63 -15.73
CA ALA A 197 2.15 26.39 -15.07
C ALA A 197 2.30 26.51 -13.54
N ALA A 198 1.25 26.14 -12.82
CA ALA A 198 1.20 26.14 -11.35
C ALA A 198 1.74 24.85 -10.72
N SER A 199 1.88 23.77 -11.49
CA SER A 199 2.45 22.48 -11.06
C SER A 199 3.14 21.74 -12.21
N THR A 200 3.71 20.56 -11.94
CA THR A 200 4.24 19.65 -12.97
C THR A 200 3.15 19.00 -13.83
N CYS A 201 1.89 19.05 -13.40
CA CYS A 201 0.74 18.55 -14.15
C CYS A 201 0.00 19.62 -14.95
N ASP A 202 0.58 20.82 -15.01
CA ASP A 202 0.02 22.02 -15.62
C ASP A 202 0.93 22.50 -16.77
N VAL A 203 0.38 23.08 -17.84
CA VAL A 203 1.15 23.52 -19.02
C VAL A 203 1.08 25.04 -19.13
N SER A 204 2.20 25.70 -19.39
CA SER A 204 2.22 27.17 -19.51
C SER A 204 1.69 27.65 -20.86
N GLU A 205 0.52 28.27 -20.89
CA GLU A 205 -0.02 28.90 -22.09
C GLU A 205 0.85 30.09 -22.53
N SER A 206 1.16 30.10 -23.82
CA SER A 206 1.72 31.26 -24.50
C SER A 206 0.69 31.87 -25.44
N CYS A 207 0.85 33.16 -25.72
CA CYS A 207 -0.04 33.90 -26.63
C CYS A 207 -0.12 33.26 -28.02
N THR A 208 -1.19 33.54 -28.75
CA THR A 208 -1.32 33.07 -30.15
C THR A 208 -0.61 33.99 -31.15
N GLY A 209 -0.30 35.22 -30.75
CA GLY A 209 0.07 36.31 -31.67
C GLY A 209 -1.11 36.85 -32.50
N THR A 210 -2.35 36.42 -32.20
CA THR A 210 -3.57 36.72 -32.97
C THR A 210 -4.79 37.08 -32.11
N SER A 211 -4.62 37.18 -30.79
CA SER A 211 -5.67 37.56 -29.84
C SER A 211 -5.06 38.17 -28.58
N GLY A 212 -5.78 39.12 -27.96
CA GLY A 212 -5.43 39.68 -26.66
C GLY A 212 -5.70 38.71 -25.50
N ALA A 213 -6.55 37.70 -25.70
CA ALA A 213 -6.79 36.66 -24.70
C ALA A 213 -5.62 35.66 -24.62
N CYS A 214 -5.27 35.27 -23.41
CA CYS A 214 -4.48 34.04 -23.20
C CYS A 214 -5.35 32.83 -23.60
N PRO A 215 -4.77 31.76 -24.19
CA PRO A 215 -5.51 30.52 -24.43
C PRO A 215 -6.16 29.94 -23.17
N ALA A 216 -7.14 29.04 -23.38
CA ALA A 216 -7.74 28.29 -22.28
C ALA A 216 -6.69 27.40 -21.58
N ASP A 217 -6.88 27.19 -20.27
CA ASP A 217 -6.01 26.40 -19.40
C ASP A 217 -5.86 24.95 -19.90
N THR A 218 -4.62 24.48 -20.04
CA THR A 218 -4.25 23.15 -20.55
C THR A 218 -3.34 22.40 -19.58
N TYR A 219 -3.62 21.10 -19.44
CA TYR A 219 -2.95 20.25 -18.46
C TYR A 219 -2.06 19.21 -19.12
N ALA A 220 -1.06 18.75 -18.36
CA ALA A 220 -0.15 17.70 -18.81
C ALA A 220 -0.91 16.36 -18.97
N SER A 221 -0.45 15.49 -19.88
CA SER A 221 -1.15 14.23 -20.16
C SER A 221 -1.22 13.33 -18.92
N ALA A 222 -2.20 12.43 -18.89
CA ALA A 222 -2.34 11.42 -17.82
C ALA A 222 -1.20 10.34 -17.79
N THR A 223 -0.13 10.60 -18.54
CA THR A 223 1.11 9.82 -18.62
C THR A 223 2.36 10.65 -18.28
N THR A 224 2.20 11.95 -17.98
CA THR A 224 3.29 12.80 -17.47
C THR A 224 3.62 12.39 -16.03
N PRO A 225 4.88 12.01 -15.73
CA PRO A 225 5.30 11.73 -14.37
C PRO A 225 5.25 12.98 -13.49
N CYS A 226 4.85 12.80 -12.23
CA CYS A 226 4.82 13.87 -11.24
C CYS A 226 5.36 13.38 -9.89
N VAL A 227 5.15 14.19 -8.84
CA VAL A 227 5.55 13.96 -7.45
C VAL A 227 4.34 14.36 -6.62
N GLY A 228 3.64 13.39 -6.03
CA GLY A 228 2.36 13.56 -5.36
C GLY A 228 2.52 13.96 -3.90
N VAL A 229 1.65 13.46 -3.02
CA VAL A 229 1.81 13.66 -1.56
C VAL A 229 2.63 12.54 -0.94
N SER A 230 2.42 11.31 -1.40
CA SER A 230 3.12 10.09 -0.97
C SER A 230 4.27 9.78 -1.96
N ASN A 231 5.53 9.83 -1.50
CA ASN A 231 6.69 9.68 -2.40
C ASN A 231 7.91 8.96 -1.74
N ALA A 232 7.70 8.07 -0.76
CA ALA A 232 8.78 7.64 0.15
C ALA A 232 8.67 6.25 0.82
N GLY A 233 7.62 5.45 0.55
CA GLY A 233 7.45 4.14 1.18
C GLY A 233 7.89 2.95 0.31
N SER A 234 7.95 1.72 0.85
CA SER A 234 8.30 0.55 0.04
C SER A 234 7.19 0.09 -0.93
N CYS A 235 5.96 0.60 -0.76
CA CYS A 235 4.80 0.39 -1.64
C CYS A 235 4.47 1.59 -2.54
N ASP A 236 5.33 2.60 -2.54
CA ASP A 236 5.28 3.81 -3.36
C ASP A 236 5.61 3.49 -4.83
N ASP A 237 4.88 4.03 -5.79
CA ASP A 237 5.09 3.80 -7.23
C ASP A 237 5.11 5.15 -7.98
N GLN A 238 5.54 5.19 -9.24
CA GLN A 238 5.67 6.46 -9.96
C GLN A 238 4.31 7.14 -10.14
N ASP A 239 4.20 8.36 -9.59
CA ASP A 239 3.02 9.19 -9.73
C ASP A 239 2.83 9.74 -11.13
N TYR A 240 1.56 9.90 -11.54
CA TYR A 240 1.18 10.47 -12.82
C TYR A 240 0.06 11.49 -12.67
N CYS A 241 0.04 12.45 -13.58
CA CYS A 241 -1.04 13.43 -13.69
C CYS A 241 -2.38 12.76 -14.09
N ASP A 242 -3.50 13.45 -13.86
CA ASP A 242 -4.84 12.98 -14.25
C ASP A 242 -5.36 13.55 -15.58
N GLY A 243 -4.58 14.40 -16.26
CA GLY A 243 -5.06 15.15 -17.44
C GLY A 243 -5.95 16.35 -17.11
N SER A 244 -6.13 16.67 -15.82
CA SER A 244 -6.97 17.75 -15.28
C SER A 244 -6.23 18.64 -14.27
N GLY A 245 -4.89 18.68 -14.37
CA GLY A 245 -4.02 19.55 -13.59
C GLY A 245 -3.53 18.98 -12.25
N LYS A 246 -3.97 17.78 -11.87
CA LYS A 246 -3.66 17.19 -10.56
C LYS A 246 -2.68 16.01 -10.69
N CYS A 247 -1.67 15.97 -9.82
CA CYS A 247 -0.87 14.77 -9.61
C CYS A 247 -1.64 13.73 -8.77
N VAL A 248 -1.54 12.45 -9.13
CA VAL A 248 -2.27 11.36 -8.45
C VAL A 248 -1.31 10.27 -8.00
N ASP A 249 -1.09 10.23 -6.69
CA ASP A 249 -0.38 9.20 -5.93
C ASP A 249 -0.66 7.78 -6.47
N LYS A 250 0.40 7.02 -6.76
CA LYS A 250 0.36 5.61 -7.20
C LYS A 250 1.01 4.70 -6.17
N TYR A 251 0.48 3.47 -6.12
CA TYR A 251 0.90 2.46 -5.17
C TYR A 251 1.09 1.13 -5.87
N LYS A 252 2.13 0.40 -5.46
CA LYS A 252 2.43 -0.95 -5.94
C LYS A 252 1.26 -1.87 -5.65
N SER A 253 0.96 -2.78 -6.59
CA SER A 253 -0.18 -3.69 -6.48
C SER A 253 -0.15 -4.52 -5.20
N SER A 254 -1.32 -4.98 -4.73
CA SER A 254 -1.45 -5.72 -3.47
C SER A 254 -0.81 -7.12 -3.43
N ASN A 255 -0.16 -7.53 -4.52
CA ASN A 255 0.65 -8.74 -4.59
C ASN A 255 2.14 -8.49 -4.32
N VAL A 256 2.61 -7.23 -4.32
CA VAL A 256 4.01 -6.88 -4.09
C VAL A 256 4.33 -6.99 -2.61
N VAL A 257 5.32 -7.82 -2.28
CA VAL A 257 5.89 -7.92 -0.93
C VAL A 257 6.69 -6.65 -0.62
N CYS A 258 6.51 -6.12 0.59
CA CYS A 258 7.11 -4.88 1.05
C CYS A 258 7.91 -5.02 2.36
N ARG A 259 7.81 -6.20 3.00
CA ARG A 259 8.69 -6.74 4.04
C ARG A 259 8.70 -8.27 3.87
N ASP A 260 9.89 -8.85 3.75
CA ASP A 260 10.05 -10.31 3.64
C ASP A 260 10.03 -10.98 5.03
N THR A 261 9.67 -12.26 5.08
CA THR A 261 9.64 -13.04 6.34
C THR A 261 11.03 -13.17 6.96
N THR A 262 11.15 -12.86 8.25
CA THR A 262 12.34 -13.08 9.07
C THR A 262 12.46 -14.50 9.64
N GLY A 263 11.39 -15.30 9.59
CA GLY A 263 11.37 -16.70 10.02
C GLY A 263 10.02 -17.40 9.76
N VAL A 264 9.90 -18.67 10.17
CA VAL A 264 8.69 -19.49 9.95
C VAL A 264 7.45 -19.00 10.73
N CYS A 265 7.66 -18.18 11.76
CA CYS A 265 6.59 -17.57 12.56
C CYS A 265 6.24 -16.13 12.14
N ASP A 266 6.74 -15.71 10.98
CA ASP A 266 6.58 -14.37 10.43
C ASP A 266 5.81 -14.44 9.10
N VAL A 267 5.08 -13.38 8.72
CA VAL A 267 4.28 -13.36 7.48
C VAL A 267 4.65 -12.14 6.66
N ALA A 268 5.17 -12.35 5.45
CA ALA A 268 5.60 -11.26 4.58
C ALA A 268 4.46 -10.27 4.27
N GLU A 269 4.56 -9.03 4.75
CA GLU A 269 3.61 -7.99 4.40
C GLU A 269 3.65 -7.70 2.90
N LYS A 270 2.46 -7.51 2.35
CA LYS A 270 2.26 -7.02 0.99
C LYS A 270 1.66 -5.63 1.03
N CYS A 271 1.90 -4.88 -0.04
CA CYS A 271 1.28 -3.58 -0.25
C CYS A 271 -0.26 -3.69 -0.22
N THR A 272 -0.94 -2.59 0.10
CA THR A 272 -2.41 -2.56 0.07
C THR A 272 -2.97 -2.22 -1.32
N GLY A 273 -2.12 -1.71 -2.23
CA GLY A 273 -2.56 -1.02 -3.45
C GLY A 273 -3.19 0.36 -3.19
N THR A 274 -3.14 0.86 -1.95
CA THR A 274 -3.83 2.10 -1.50
C THR A 274 -2.99 2.97 -0.56
N SER A 275 -1.75 2.59 -0.26
CA SER A 275 -0.79 3.35 0.54
C SER A 275 0.64 3.10 0.06
N SER A 276 1.50 4.11 0.20
CA SER A 276 2.94 4.00 -0.03
C SER A 276 3.65 3.23 1.08
N THR A 277 3.12 3.26 2.29
CA THR A 277 3.68 2.54 3.44
C THR A 277 3.32 1.05 3.38
N CYS A 278 4.31 0.19 3.60
CA CYS A 278 4.05 -1.20 3.96
C CYS A 278 3.20 -1.28 5.25
N PRO A 279 2.31 -2.27 5.40
CA PRO A 279 1.59 -2.51 6.65
C PRO A 279 2.50 -2.73 7.88
N ALA A 280 1.88 -2.71 9.07
CA ALA A 280 2.54 -3.14 10.31
C ALA A 280 2.85 -4.65 10.28
N ASP A 281 3.84 -5.11 11.07
CA ASP A 281 4.17 -6.53 11.23
C ASP A 281 2.94 -7.37 11.61
N VAL A 282 2.73 -8.47 10.90
CA VAL A 282 1.72 -9.49 11.17
C VAL A 282 2.38 -10.85 11.30
N PHE A 283 2.50 -11.33 12.52
CA PHE A 283 3.13 -12.62 12.79
C PHE A 283 2.17 -13.79 12.57
N ALA A 284 2.74 -14.98 12.36
CA ALA A 284 1.98 -16.22 12.29
C ALA A 284 1.26 -16.49 13.61
N ASN A 285 0.04 -17.02 13.53
CA ASN A 285 -0.81 -17.21 14.71
C ASN A 285 -0.29 -18.34 15.62
N ALA A 286 -0.75 -18.39 16.86
CA ALA A 286 -0.25 -19.34 17.86
C ALA A 286 -0.68 -20.82 17.65
N ALA A 287 -1.36 -21.14 16.54
CA ALA A 287 -1.60 -22.49 16.06
C ALA A 287 -0.77 -22.83 14.79
N THR A 288 0.11 -21.92 14.34
CA THR A 288 1.07 -22.20 13.26
C THR A 288 2.22 -23.03 13.81
N LEU A 289 2.46 -24.18 13.18
CA LEU A 289 3.58 -25.08 13.45
C LEU A 289 4.91 -24.43 13.08
N CYS A 290 5.94 -24.69 13.87
CA CYS A 290 7.31 -24.29 13.60
C CYS A 290 8.30 -25.39 14.00
N SER A 291 9.59 -25.08 14.00
CA SER A 291 10.64 -25.94 14.54
C SER A 291 11.53 -25.07 15.43
N GLY A 292 11.62 -25.40 16.70
CA GLY A 292 12.36 -24.66 17.72
C GLY A 292 13.84 -24.98 17.70
N ALA A 293 14.49 -24.84 18.86
CA ALA A 293 15.88 -25.19 19.06
C ALA A 293 16.10 -26.68 19.40
N PHE A 294 15.08 -27.39 19.91
CA PHE A 294 15.27 -28.67 20.63
C PHE A 294 14.61 -29.93 20.02
N ASN A 295 14.36 -29.94 18.71
CA ASN A 295 13.64 -30.97 17.94
C ASN A 295 14.23 -32.42 17.90
N ASP A 296 14.96 -32.90 18.92
CA ASP A 296 15.84 -34.08 18.83
C ASP A 296 15.81 -35.09 20.01
N GLY A 297 14.64 -35.32 20.64
CA GLY A 297 14.48 -36.35 21.69
C GLY A 297 13.05 -36.81 21.97
N GLU A 298 12.90 -37.85 22.80
CA GLU A 298 11.59 -38.52 23.05
C GLU A 298 10.60 -37.70 23.90
N CYS A 299 11.06 -36.59 24.49
CA CYS A 299 10.25 -35.64 25.24
C CYS A 299 9.95 -34.34 24.47
N ASP A 300 10.40 -34.26 23.21
CA ASP A 300 10.03 -33.21 22.28
C ASP A 300 8.53 -33.28 21.96
N GLY A 301 7.89 -32.12 21.84
CA GLY A 301 6.46 -32.01 21.60
C GLY A 301 6.15 -31.61 20.17
N VAL A 302 5.35 -30.56 20.03
CA VAL A 302 5.05 -29.96 18.72
C VAL A 302 5.16 -28.45 18.88
N ASP A 303 6.15 -27.86 18.24
CA ASP A 303 6.47 -26.45 18.40
C ASP A 303 5.49 -25.55 17.65
N HIS A 304 5.15 -24.44 18.29
CA HIS A 304 4.18 -23.47 17.80
C HIS A 304 4.69 -22.04 17.95
N CYS A 305 4.23 -21.16 17.06
CA CYS A 305 4.52 -19.73 17.13
C CYS A 305 3.85 -19.07 18.36
N ASP A 306 4.41 -17.95 18.85
CA ASP A 306 3.87 -17.21 19.99
C ASP A 306 2.87 -16.09 19.61
N GLY A 307 2.57 -15.93 18.32
CA GLY A 307 1.80 -14.81 17.79
C GLY A 307 2.58 -13.49 17.68
N LYS A 308 3.91 -13.51 17.87
CA LYS A 308 4.81 -12.32 17.89
C LYS A 308 6.15 -12.59 17.19
N GLY A 309 6.17 -13.53 16.25
CA GLY A 309 7.33 -13.85 15.42
C GLY A 309 8.28 -14.90 16.00
N LYS A 310 8.08 -15.35 17.25
CA LYS A 310 8.95 -16.35 17.88
C LYS A 310 8.34 -17.75 17.80
N CYS A 311 9.13 -18.74 17.40
CA CYS A 311 8.84 -20.15 17.66
C CYS A 311 9.07 -20.46 19.15
N LEU A 312 8.20 -21.27 19.76
CA LEU A 312 8.33 -21.76 21.12
C LEU A 312 8.56 -23.27 21.12
N ASP A 313 9.64 -23.68 21.77
CA ASP A 313 9.91 -25.07 22.13
C ASP A 313 8.82 -25.56 23.10
N VAL A 314 8.09 -26.62 22.73
CA VAL A 314 7.02 -27.23 23.52
C VAL A 314 7.43 -28.64 23.91
N PHE A 315 7.66 -28.89 25.19
CA PHE A 315 7.98 -30.23 25.70
C PHE A 315 6.73 -30.98 26.14
N VAL A 316 6.73 -32.31 26.02
CA VAL A 316 5.60 -33.13 26.49
C VAL A 316 5.47 -33.07 28.02
N PRO A 317 4.25 -33.26 28.59
CA PRO A 317 4.03 -33.13 30.04
C PRO A 317 4.92 -34.03 30.89
N SER A 318 5.23 -33.61 32.11
CA SER A 318 6.14 -34.33 33.01
C SER A 318 5.60 -35.63 33.63
N ALA A 319 4.44 -36.09 33.16
CA ALA A 319 3.88 -37.41 33.45
C ALA A 319 3.99 -38.39 32.26
N THR A 320 4.54 -37.94 31.12
CA THR A 320 4.83 -38.80 29.97
C THR A 320 6.07 -39.65 30.27
N VAL A 321 5.91 -40.97 30.25
CA VAL A 321 7.04 -41.92 30.29
C VAL A 321 7.78 -41.84 28.95
N CYS A 322 9.09 -41.59 29.00
CA CYS A 322 9.96 -41.59 27.82
C CYS A 322 10.81 -42.86 27.72
N ARG A 323 11.23 -43.43 28.86
CA ARG A 323 11.81 -44.77 28.96
C ARG A 323 11.03 -45.57 29.99
N ALA A 324 10.58 -46.76 29.60
CA ALA A 324 9.87 -47.67 30.49
C ALA A 324 10.88 -48.64 31.13
N ALA A 325 10.71 -48.92 32.42
CA ALA A 325 11.55 -49.85 33.17
C ALA A 325 11.63 -51.21 32.48
N ALA A 326 12.84 -51.63 32.11
CA ALA A 326 13.12 -52.89 31.45
C ALA A 326 13.15 -54.09 32.43
N THR A 327 13.42 -53.85 33.71
CA THR A 327 13.49 -54.88 34.77
C THR A 327 12.87 -54.38 36.08
N PRO A 328 12.61 -55.26 37.08
CA PRO A 328 12.22 -54.84 38.43
C PRO A 328 13.27 -53.99 39.18
N CYS A 329 14.50 -53.92 38.66
CA CYS A 329 15.61 -53.12 39.19
C CYS A 329 15.88 -51.83 38.39
N ASP A 330 14.97 -51.49 37.47
CA ASP A 330 15.01 -50.31 36.63
C ASP A 330 13.85 -49.37 37.01
N VAL A 331 13.99 -48.05 36.82
CA VAL A 331 12.96 -47.06 37.19
C VAL A 331 12.57 -46.23 35.98
N ALA A 332 11.35 -46.45 35.49
CA ALA A 332 10.80 -45.76 34.33
C ALA A 332 10.93 -44.23 34.45
N GLU A 333 11.60 -43.62 33.49
CA GLU A 333 11.84 -42.19 33.46
C GLU A 333 10.74 -41.44 32.72
N TYR A 334 10.42 -40.29 33.31
CA TYR A 334 9.41 -39.37 32.85
C TYR A 334 10.07 -38.12 32.29
N CYS A 335 9.47 -37.52 31.28
CA CYS A 335 9.89 -36.23 30.76
C CYS A 335 9.89 -35.16 31.85
N THR A 336 10.74 -34.14 31.72
CA THR A 336 10.78 -33.06 32.73
C THR A 336 9.72 -31.98 32.50
N GLY A 337 9.10 -31.95 31.31
CA GLY A 337 8.30 -30.81 30.83
C GLY A 337 9.15 -29.57 30.51
N THR A 338 10.48 -29.70 30.45
CA THR A 338 11.44 -28.58 30.30
C THR A 338 12.64 -28.90 29.40
N ALA A 339 12.70 -30.10 28.82
CA ALA A 339 13.75 -30.55 27.91
C ALA A 339 13.21 -31.61 26.95
N SER A 340 13.76 -31.66 25.73
CA SER A 340 13.35 -32.61 24.68
C SER A 340 13.88 -34.03 24.88
N LYS A 341 14.90 -34.22 25.73
CA LYS A 341 15.53 -35.52 25.93
C LYS A 341 15.05 -36.16 27.22
N CYS A 342 14.83 -37.48 27.17
CA CYS A 342 14.55 -38.27 28.36
C CYS A 342 15.70 -38.13 29.39
N PRO A 343 15.42 -38.17 30.70
CA PRO A 343 16.47 -38.22 31.72
C PRO A 343 17.45 -39.38 31.52
N VAL A 344 18.62 -39.28 32.16
CA VAL A 344 19.63 -40.36 32.20
C VAL A 344 19.12 -41.59 32.96
N ASP A 345 19.68 -42.76 32.65
CA ASP A 345 19.29 -44.07 33.20
C ASP A 345 19.30 -44.08 34.73
N ALA A 346 18.16 -44.43 35.33
CA ALA A 346 17.89 -44.30 36.75
C ALA A 346 17.52 -45.64 37.38
N PHE A 347 18.51 -46.37 37.86
CA PHE A 347 18.28 -47.71 38.41
C PHE A 347 17.69 -47.69 39.83
N ALA A 348 16.98 -48.76 40.18
CA ALA A 348 16.40 -48.94 41.49
C ALA A 348 17.48 -49.13 42.55
N SER A 349 17.29 -48.53 43.73
CA SER A 349 18.26 -48.59 44.82
C SER A 349 18.60 -50.02 45.24
N SER A 350 19.79 -50.24 45.80
CA SER A 350 20.22 -51.57 46.33
C SER A 350 19.52 -52.03 47.61
N LYS A 351 18.30 -51.54 47.83
CA LYS A 351 17.34 -51.98 48.86
C LYS A 351 15.96 -52.28 48.26
N THR A 352 15.78 -52.05 46.97
CA THR A 352 14.59 -52.46 46.22
C THR A 352 14.64 -53.97 46.08
N LYS A 353 13.60 -54.66 46.55
CA LYS A 353 13.44 -56.10 46.33
C LYS A 353 13.18 -56.39 44.86
N CYS A 354 13.74 -57.47 44.37
CA CYS A 354 13.49 -57.98 43.04
C CYS A 354 13.11 -59.47 43.09
N THR A 355 13.33 -60.19 42.00
CA THR A 355 13.06 -61.63 41.87
C THR A 355 14.12 -62.14 40.90
N GLY A 356 15.08 -62.89 41.44
CA GLY A 356 16.32 -63.26 40.78
C GLY A 356 16.16 -64.52 39.92
N THR A 357 17.20 -65.35 39.92
CA THR A 357 17.23 -66.64 39.23
C THR A 357 17.10 -67.84 40.17
N CYS A 358 17.47 -67.72 41.44
CA CYS A 358 17.57 -68.83 42.42
C CYS A 358 16.30 -69.11 43.25
N ASN A 359 15.20 -68.42 42.94
CA ASN A 359 13.94 -68.43 43.71
C ASN A 359 13.43 -69.82 44.16
N GLY A 360 12.93 -69.90 45.39
CA GLY A 360 12.14 -71.01 45.93
C GLY A 360 12.93 -72.21 46.47
N ASN A 361 14.26 -72.10 46.59
CA ASN A 361 15.12 -73.13 47.17
C ASN A 361 15.28 -72.98 48.70
N PRO A 362 15.73 -74.02 49.45
CA PRO A 362 15.72 -73.94 50.92
C PRO A 362 16.76 -73.00 51.57
N CYS A 363 17.70 -72.45 50.79
CA CYS A 363 18.65 -71.41 51.22
C CYS A 363 18.45 -70.09 50.46
N ASP A 364 17.33 -69.96 49.74
CA ASP A 364 16.89 -68.76 49.04
C ASP A 364 16.50 -67.64 50.03
N GLY A 365 16.94 -66.42 49.73
CA GLY A 365 16.80 -65.25 50.61
C GLY A 365 15.77 -64.25 50.10
N ASP A 366 16.03 -62.97 50.38
CA ASP A 366 15.39 -61.85 49.70
C ASP A 366 16.37 -61.32 48.65
N ASP A 367 15.95 -61.29 47.37
CA ASP A 367 16.75 -60.71 46.28
C ASP A 367 16.68 -59.19 46.28
N PHE A 368 17.81 -58.54 45.98
CA PHE A 368 17.91 -57.08 45.92
C PHE A 368 18.65 -56.61 44.68
N CYS A 369 18.31 -55.40 44.22
CA CYS A 369 19.01 -54.77 43.12
C CYS A 369 20.46 -54.40 43.49
N ASP A 370 21.34 -54.31 42.50
CA ASP A 370 22.74 -53.86 42.72
C ASP A 370 22.89 -52.33 42.74
N GLY A 371 21.92 -51.60 42.17
CA GLY A 371 21.97 -50.15 41.93
C GLY A 371 22.40 -49.75 40.51
N ASN A 372 22.62 -50.72 39.61
CA ASN A 372 22.99 -50.53 38.20
C ASN A 372 22.05 -51.31 37.24
N GLY A 373 20.84 -51.64 37.70
CA GLY A 373 19.78 -52.27 36.89
C GLY A 373 19.72 -53.80 36.97
N ALA A 374 20.67 -54.45 37.66
CA ALA A 374 20.69 -55.89 37.85
C ALA A 374 19.99 -56.30 39.15
N CYS A 375 19.27 -57.42 39.11
CA CYS A 375 18.83 -58.12 40.31
C CYS A 375 19.92 -59.10 40.75
N VAL A 376 20.24 -59.12 42.05
CA VAL A 376 21.25 -60.00 42.64
C VAL A 376 20.53 -61.00 43.55
N ASP A 377 20.75 -62.28 43.26
CA ASP A 377 20.24 -63.40 44.06
C ASP A 377 20.72 -63.29 45.52
N GLY A 378 19.78 -63.27 46.46
CA GLY A 378 20.04 -63.19 47.89
C GLY A 378 20.00 -64.57 48.56
N TYR A 379 20.91 -64.84 49.50
CA TYR A 379 21.00 -66.14 50.15
C TYR A 379 20.86 -66.04 51.67
N LEU A 380 20.32 -67.10 52.30
CA LEU A 380 20.23 -67.18 53.75
C LEU A 380 21.64 -67.26 54.38
N PRO A 381 21.87 -66.63 55.56
CA PRO A 381 23.19 -66.59 56.19
C PRO A 381 23.82 -67.97 56.40
N GLU A 382 25.16 -68.03 56.33
CA GLU A 382 25.94 -69.23 56.63
C GLU A 382 25.53 -69.84 57.98
N GLY A 383 25.29 -71.14 58.01
CA GLY A 383 24.84 -71.84 59.22
C GLY A 383 23.32 -71.89 59.41
N THR A 384 22.51 -71.27 58.54
CA THR A 384 21.04 -71.42 58.55
C THR A 384 20.67 -72.87 58.20
N VAL A 385 19.94 -73.56 59.08
CA VAL A 385 19.60 -74.99 58.88
C VAL A 385 18.56 -75.15 57.77
N CYS A 386 18.91 -75.92 56.75
CA CYS A 386 18.08 -76.22 55.58
C CYS A 386 17.82 -77.72 55.36
N GLY A 387 18.64 -78.58 55.98
CA GLY A 387 18.59 -80.04 55.85
C GLY A 387 17.58 -80.74 56.77
N ASN A 388 17.52 -82.07 56.69
CA ASN A 388 16.46 -82.84 57.34
C ASN A 388 16.76 -83.14 58.82
N THR A 389 16.15 -82.35 59.70
CA THR A 389 16.24 -82.50 61.16
C THR A 389 15.42 -83.66 61.76
N ALA A 390 14.58 -84.35 60.97
CA ALA A 390 13.72 -85.43 61.47
C ALA A 390 14.41 -86.81 61.56
N ASN A 391 15.59 -86.98 60.94
CA ASN A 391 16.28 -88.27 60.80
C ASN A 391 17.07 -88.73 62.06
N GLY A 392 16.84 -88.11 63.22
CA GLY A 392 17.45 -88.51 64.50
C GLY A 392 18.96 -88.20 64.62
N PRO A 393 19.61 -88.65 65.71
CA PRO A 393 20.95 -88.18 66.12
C PRO A 393 22.11 -88.62 65.22
N CYS A 394 21.86 -89.45 64.21
CA CYS A 394 22.88 -89.89 63.26
C CYS A 394 22.92 -89.09 61.95
N THR A 395 21.95 -88.19 61.74
CA THR A 395 21.97 -87.23 60.63
C THR A 395 22.32 -85.84 61.16
N ILE A 396 23.34 -85.22 60.58
CA ILE A 396 23.70 -83.82 60.80
C ILE A 396 23.06 -83.04 59.66
N ALA A 397 21.94 -82.38 59.98
CA ALA A 397 21.17 -81.59 59.03
C ALA A 397 22.05 -80.52 58.37
N ALA A 398 21.97 -80.44 57.04
CA ALA A 398 22.68 -79.47 56.24
C ALA A 398 22.34 -78.02 56.61
N VAL A 399 23.32 -77.13 56.40
CA VAL A 399 23.20 -75.69 56.57
C VAL A 399 23.55 -74.96 55.28
N CYS A 400 22.96 -73.78 55.09
CA CYS A 400 23.30 -72.88 54.01
C CYS A 400 24.75 -72.42 54.11
N THR A 401 25.40 -72.29 52.95
CA THR A 401 26.79 -71.81 52.80
C THR A 401 26.89 -70.28 52.70
N GLY A 402 25.77 -69.59 52.46
CA GLY A 402 25.70 -68.13 52.27
C GLY A 402 26.04 -67.64 50.87
N ASP A 403 26.39 -68.53 49.93
CA ASP A 403 26.79 -68.20 48.55
C ASP A 403 25.96 -68.89 47.45
N MET A 404 24.95 -69.69 47.82
CA MET A 404 23.99 -70.31 46.89
C MET A 404 22.63 -70.62 47.55
N GLY A 405 21.55 -70.57 46.76
CA GLY A 405 20.19 -70.85 47.23
C GLY A 405 19.87 -72.33 47.46
N PHE A 406 20.68 -73.25 46.92
CA PHE A 406 20.51 -74.69 47.13
C PHE A 406 21.01 -75.11 48.52
N CYS A 407 20.22 -75.95 49.21
CA CYS A 407 20.71 -76.64 50.40
C CYS A 407 21.71 -77.75 49.99
N PRO A 408 22.93 -77.81 50.58
CA PRO A 408 23.82 -78.95 50.38
C PRO A 408 23.21 -80.24 50.96
N PRO A 409 23.70 -81.43 50.59
CA PRO A 409 23.20 -82.68 51.15
C PRO A 409 23.51 -82.79 52.66
N ASP A 410 22.59 -83.42 53.41
CA ASP A 410 22.80 -83.78 54.81
C ASP A 410 24.08 -84.61 54.98
N SER A 411 24.77 -84.41 56.11
CA SER A 411 25.97 -85.17 56.46
C SER A 411 25.68 -86.18 57.58
N TYR A 412 26.53 -87.20 57.73
CA TYR A 412 26.31 -88.27 58.69
C TYR A 412 27.21 -88.12 59.92
N ALA A 413 26.64 -88.42 61.09
CA ALA A 413 27.39 -88.41 62.34
C ALA A 413 28.46 -89.52 62.34
N ASP A 414 29.65 -89.19 62.85
CA ASP A 414 30.75 -90.13 63.00
C ASP A 414 30.36 -91.36 63.86
N ALA A 415 31.01 -92.50 63.60
CA ALA A 415 30.73 -93.76 64.28
C ALA A 415 31.16 -93.79 65.77
N SER A 416 31.67 -92.69 66.33
CA SER A 416 31.79 -92.46 67.77
C SER A 416 30.49 -91.97 68.42
N VAL A 417 29.60 -91.30 67.67
CA VAL A 417 28.35 -90.70 68.18
C VAL A 417 27.36 -91.78 68.63
N THR A 418 26.79 -91.57 69.81
CA THR A 418 25.87 -92.49 70.46
C THR A 418 24.43 -92.19 70.08
N CYS A 419 23.66 -93.22 69.80
CA CYS A 419 22.25 -93.13 69.43
C CYS A 419 21.40 -94.11 70.28
N SER A 420 20.15 -94.31 69.91
CA SER A 420 19.29 -95.36 70.48
C SER A 420 18.73 -96.18 69.33
N GLY A 421 19.10 -97.45 69.30
CA GLY A 421 18.72 -98.40 68.27
C GLY A 421 17.32 -98.97 68.47
N GLN A 422 17.01 -100.07 67.76
CA GLN A 422 15.71 -100.73 67.88
C GLN A 422 15.65 -101.74 69.04
N SER A 423 16.80 -102.21 69.53
CA SER A 423 16.89 -103.24 70.59
C SER A 423 17.20 -102.70 72.00
N SER A 424 17.25 -101.38 72.18
CA SER A 424 17.86 -100.75 73.36
C SER A 424 17.20 -101.12 74.70
N GLY A 425 17.99 -101.19 75.78
CA GLY A 425 17.54 -101.36 77.17
C GLY A 425 17.56 -102.78 77.73
N ASN A 426 18.10 -103.76 77.00
CA ASN A 426 18.19 -105.16 77.44
C ASN A 426 19.55 -105.53 78.09
N VAL A 427 19.68 -106.70 78.72
CA VAL A 427 20.89 -107.08 79.48
C VAL A 427 22.14 -107.35 78.62
N CYS A 428 21.98 -107.68 77.33
CA CYS A 428 23.10 -107.75 76.37
C CYS A 428 23.15 -106.55 75.42
N ASP A 429 22.38 -105.51 75.70
CA ASP A 429 22.43 -104.24 75.00
C ASP A 429 23.70 -103.47 75.36
N GLY A 430 24.28 -102.77 74.39
CA GLY A 430 25.47 -101.95 74.58
C GLY A 430 25.16 -100.47 74.43
N ILE A 431 26.15 -99.71 73.96
CA ILE A 431 25.93 -98.31 73.57
C ILE A 431 25.86 -98.30 72.05
N ASP A 432 24.65 -98.16 71.52
CA ASP A 432 24.38 -98.06 70.08
C ASP A 432 25.09 -96.83 69.49
N LYS A 433 25.57 -96.97 68.26
CA LYS A 433 26.36 -95.92 67.59
C LYS A 433 25.96 -95.77 66.14
N CYS A 434 26.18 -94.56 65.62
CA CYS A 434 25.95 -94.29 64.20
C CYS A 434 26.88 -95.16 63.32
N ASP A 435 26.41 -95.52 62.12
CA ASP A 435 27.14 -96.37 61.17
C ASP A 435 28.04 -95.59 60.20
N GLY A 436 27.96 -94.26 60.20
CA GLY A 436 28.61 -93.36 59.24
C GLY A 436 27.82 -93.12 57.94
N ASN A 437 26.65 -93.74 57.79
CA ASN A 437 25.72 -93.60 56.64
C ASN A 437 24.34 -93.07 57.08
N GLY A 438 24.25 -92.48 58.28
CA GLY A 438 23.03 -91.88 58.83
C GLY A 438 22.16 -92.81 59.70
N ASN A 439 22.51 -94.10 59.80
CA ASN A 439 21.73 -95.07 60.57
C ASN A 439 22.28 -95.22 62.00
N CYS A 440 21.39 -95.47 62.97
CA CYS A 440 21.82 -96.01 64.26
C CYS A 440 22.02 -97.52 64.13
N ALA A 441 23.20 -98.02 64.50
CA ALA A 441 23.54 -99.44 64.47
C ALA A 441 23.56 -100.02 65.89
N ASP A 442 22.63 -100.95 66.16
CA ASP A 442 22.53 -101.70 67.41
C ASP A 442 23.87 -102.37 67.78
N ARG A 443 24.34 -102.18 69.03
CA ARG A 443 25.66 -102.68 69.50
C ARG A 443 25.52 -103.66 70.66
N PHE A 444 25.53 -104.96 70.36
CA PHE A 444 25.37 -105.99 71.39
C PHE A 444 26.68 -106.33 72.14
N LEU A 445 26.56 -106.46 73.47
CA LEU A 445 27.66 -106.88 74.34
C LEU A 445 28.09 -108.32 74.03
N LYS A 446 29.37 -108.62 74.30
CA LYS A 446 29.96 -109.95 74.14
C LYS A 446 30.75 -110.36 75.37
N ASN A 447 30.65 -111.62 75.77
CA ASN A 447 31.31 -112.19 76.97
C ASN A 447 30.91 -111.52 78.31
N VAL A 448 29.84 -110.72 78.34
CA VAL A 448 29.20 -110.22 79.56
C VAL A 448 28.24 -111.28 80.08
N VAL A 449 28.24 -111.54 81.40
CA VAL A 449 27.32 -112.50 82.03
C VAL A 449 25.91 -111.91 82.01
N CYS A 450 25.04 -112.49 81.18
CA CYS A 450 23.66 -112.02 81.03
C CYS A 450 22.70 -112.78 81.95
N GLN A 451 22.99 -114.05 82.22
CA GLN A 451 22.25 -114.88 83.16
C GLN A 451 23.25 -115.52 84.13
N LYS A 452 23.10 -115.20 85.42
CA LYS A 452 23.90 -115.79 86.49
C LYS A 452 23.57 -117.29 86.60
N PRO A 453 24.56 -118.15 86.90
CA PRO A 453 24.33 -119.59 87.02
C PRO A 453 23.37 -119.88 88.19
N VAL A 454 22.46 -120.83 87.99
CA VAL A 454 21.53 -121.31 89.01
C VAL A 454 21.70 -122.82 89.14
N GLY A 455 22.02 -123.30 90.35
CA GLY A 455 22.40 -124.70 90.56
C GLY A 455 23.66 -125.07 89.80
N TYR A 456 23.62 -126.18 89.05
CA TYR A 456 24.77 -126.73 88.30
C TYR A 456 24.91 -126.20 86.86
N ALA A 457 24.06 -125.26 86.42
CA ALA A 457 24.16 -124.66 85.10
C ALA A 457 25.38 -123.73 84.97
N ARG A 458 26.00 -123.68 83.79
CA ARG A 458 27.04 -122.68 83.48
C ARG A 458 26.41 -121.28 83.30
N PRO A 459 27.15 -120.18 83.53
CA PRO A 459 26.64 -118.83 83.27
C PRO A 459 26.33 -118.64 81.78
N THR A 460 25.23 -117.95 81.48
CA THR A 460 24.93 -117.53 80.10
C THR A 460 25.63 -116.21 79.82
N TYR A 461 26.34 -116.15 78.69
CA TYR A 461 27.06 -114.96 78.25
C TYR A 461 26.42 -114.36 77.00
N CYS A 462 26.45 -113.04 76.89
CA CYS A 462 26.09 -112.33 75.66
C CYS A 462 26.97 -112.77 74.50
N ASN A 463 26.36 -113.06 73.35
CA ASN A 463 27.05 -113.60 72.17
C ASN A 463 27.58 -112.52 71.20
N GLY A 464 27.26 -111.24 71.43
CA GLY A 464 27.59 -110.13 70.51
C GLY A 464 26.74 -110.09 69.24
N LYS A 465 25.54 -110.67 69.24
CA LYS A 465 24.63 -110.72 68.07
C LYS A 465 23.17 -110.31 68.35
N GLN A 466 22.77 -110.17 69.60
CA GLN A 466 21.41 -109.78 69.99
C GLN A 466 21.42 -109.18 71.41
N ALA A 467 20.41 -108.37 71.74
CA ALA A 467 20.33 -107.70 73.05
C ALA A 467 19.87 -108.61 74.21
N THR A 468 19.50 -109.86 73.92
CA THR A 468 18.94 -110.83 74.89
C THR A 468 19.84 -112.06 75.11
N CYS A 469 19.64 -112.77 76.23
CA CYS A 469 20.40 -113.99 76.53
C CYS A 469 20.19 -115.11 75.51
N PRO A 470 21.24 -115.74 74.96
CA PRO A 470 21.12 -116.98 74.19
C PRO A 470 20.81 -118.16 75.12
N VAL A 471 19.76 -118.94 74.82
CA VAL A 471 19.39 -120.13 75.62
C VAL A 471 20.29 -121.34 75.31
N ALA A 472 20.47 -122.22 76.31
CA ALA A 472 21.24 -123.46 76.20
C ALA A 472 20.35 -124.69 76.47
N TYR A 473 20.65 -125.82 75.80
CA TYR A 473 19.83 -127.04 75.80
C TYR A 473 20.71 -128.30 75.89
N LEU A 474 20.11 -129.45 76.21
CA LEU A 474 20.78 -130.75 76.34
C LEU A 474 19.86 -131.87 75.85
N ASP A 475 20.42 -132.91 75.23
CA ASP A 475 19.71 -133.78 74.27
C ASP A 475 18.68 -134.77 74.83
N THR A 476 17.62 -135.00 74.05
CA THR A 476 17.04 -136.35 73.81
C THR A 476 16.36 -136.37 72.43
N ASN A 477 16.38 -137.53 71.76
CA ASN A 477 15.87 -137.68 70.37
C ASN A 477 14.35 -137.48 70.26
N LEU A 478 13.90 -136.63 69.33
CA LEU A 478 12.59 -136.78 68.68
C LEU A 478 12.59 -136.17 67.26
N ARG A 479 12.33 -137.04 66.27
CA ARG A 479 11.95 -136.83 64.86
C ARG A 479 12.21 -135.48 64.15
N GLU A 480 12.91 -135.62 63.01
CA GLU A 480 12.81 -134.74 61.85
C GLU A 480 11.36 -134.53 61.38
N GLU A 481 11.01 -133.30 61.01
CA GLU A 481 10.38 -133.02 59.71
C GLU A 481 11.20 -131.91 59.01
N ALA A 482 11.20 -131.90 57.68
CA ALA A 482 12.23 -131.23 56.88
C ALA A 482 11.80 -129.90 56.26
N ALA A 483 12.77 -128.98 56.08
CA ALA A 483 12.69 -127.91 55.08
C ALA A 483 12.88 -128.50 53.66
N PRO A 484 12.43 -127.80 52.60
CA PRO A 484 13.32 -126.83 51.92
C PRO A 484 12.72 -125.40 51.94
N GLU A 485 13.47 -124.28 51.84
CA GLU A 485 14.62 -123.87 51.00
C GLU A 485 14.28 -123.39 49.57
N LEU A 486 14.69 -122.14 49.28
CA LEU A 486 14.75 -121.46 47.96
C LEU A 486 13.37 -121.27 47.25
N VAL A 487 13.20 -120.40 46.23
CA VAL A 487 14.12 -119.71 45.30
C VAL A 487 13.76 -118.21 45.18
N ALA A 488 14.69 -117.36 44.76
CA ALA A 488 14.47 -115.93 44.49
C ALA A 488 14.10 -115.63 43.02
N THR A 489 13.45 -114.49 42.73
CA THR A 489 13.51 -113.81 41.41
C THR A 489 13.25 -112.31 41.50
N HIS A 490 13.88 -111.55 40.60
CA HIS A 490 13.51 -110.17 40.23
C HIS A 490 12.09 -110.06 39.67
N THR A 491 11.53 -108.84 39.66
CA THR A 491 11.06 -108.22 38.41
C THR A 491 11.19 -106.70 38.45
N ASN A 492 11.51 -106.08 37.31
CA ASN A 492 11.30 -104.65 37.06
C ASN A 492 9.86 -104.40 36.63
N ALA A 493 9.33 -103.20 36.87
CA ALA A 493 8.43 -102.51 35.92
C ALA A 493 8.25 -101.03 36.30
N ALA A 494 8.33 -100.14 35.32
CA ALA A 494 7.59 -98.88 35.34
C ALA A 494 6.20 -99.09 34.71
N PRO A 495 5.25 -98.18 34.94
CA PRO A 495 4.46 -97.70 33.81
C PRO A 495 4.36 -96.17 33.77
N ALA A 496 3.84 -95.66 32.65
CA ALA A 496 3.61 -94.24 32.38
C ALA A 496 2.15 -93.98 31.97
N PHE A 497 1.86 -92.69 31.69
CA PHE A 497 0.75 -92.14 30.88
C PHE A 497 -0.67 -91.91 31.48
N LEU A 498 -1.13 -90.64 31.32
CA LEU A 498 -2.52 -90.16 31.04
C LEU A 498 -3.57 -90.39 32.16
N LEU A 499 -4.75 -89.75 32.27
CA LEU A 499 -5.56 -88.74 31.53
C LEU A 499 -6.57 -88.16 32.58
N GLY A 500 -7.10 -86.92 32.61
CA GLY A 500 -6.97 -85.68 31.80
C GLY A 500 -8.14 -84.70 32.11
N LEU A 501 -8.48 -83.80 31.16
CA LEU A 501 -9.52 -82.73 31.23
C LEU A 501 -9.19 -81.54 32.16
N LEU A 502 -9.42 -80.24 31.87
CA LEU A 502 -10.27 -79.42 30.97
C LEU A 502 -11.44 -78.70 31.67
N CYS A 503 -11.44 -77.37 31.61
CA CYS A 503 -12.61 -76.48 31.58
C CYS A 503 -12.21 -75.13 30.93
N ALA A 504 -13.14 -74.38 30.32
CA ALA A 504 -12.79 -73.25 29.43
C ALA A 504 -13.86 -72.14 29.26
N ALA A 505 -13.41 -70.91 28.97
CA ALA A 505 -14.11 -69.77 28.35
C ALA A 505 -13.03 -68.72 27.92
N ALA A 506 -12.92 -68.26 26.65
CA ALA A 506 -13.70 -67.21 25.95
C ALA A 506 -13.49 -65.78 26.55
N VAL A 507 -13.24 -64.70 25.80
CA VAL A 507 -13.94 -64.18 24.59
C VAL A 507 -12.98 -63.50 23.56
N GLY A 508 -13.49 -63.24 22.33
CA GLY A 508 -12.88 -62.60 21.12
C GLY A 508 -12.38 -61.15 21.26
N VAL A 509 -12.05 -60.39 20.20
CA VAL A 509 -12.70 -60.18 18.88
C VAL A 509 -11.68 -59.94 17.73
N ALA A 510 -12.08 -60.13 16.46
CA ALA A 510 -11.27 -59.99 15.22
C ALA A 510 -11.11 -58.51 14.72
N PHE A 511 -10.50 -58.17 13.55
CA PHE A 511 -11.02 -58.38 12.18
C PHE A 511 -9.98 -58.05 11.04
N VAL A 512 -10.01 -58.81 9.93
CA VAL A 512 -10.08 -58.42 8.47
C VAL A 512 -9.34 -57.14 7.94
N THR A 513 -8.66 -57.04 6.76
CA THR A 513 -8.12 -57.95 5.69
C THR A 513 -7.18 -57.21 4.67
N MET A 514 -6.19 -57.93 4.11
CA MET A 514 -5.68 -57.96 2.70
C MET A 514 -5.21 -56.73 1.85
N ARG A 515 -3.98 -56.89 1.29
CA ARG A 515 -3.50 -56.76 -0.14
C ARG A 515 -3.18 -55.42 -0.87
N SER A 516 -1.87 -55.24 -1.08
CA SER A 516 -1.14 -55.25 -2.40
C SER A 516 -1.03 -54.02 -3.34
N SER A 517 0.10 -54.02 -4.09
CA SER A 517 0.45 -53.30 -5.36
C SER A 517 0.91 -51.82 -5.28
N HIS A 518 1.52 -51.22 -6.32
CA HIS A 518 2.82 -51.50 -7.00
C HIS A 518 3.15 -50.38 -8.04
N GLY A 519 4.20 -49.57 -7.84
CA GLY A 519 4.83 -48.69 -8.86
C GLY A 519 3.99 -47.52 -9.45
N PRO A 520 4.51 -46.74 -10.43
CA PRO A 520 5.82 -46.84 -11.10
C PRO A 520 6.75 -45.60 -10.88
N ILE A 521 7.72 -45.38 -11.77
CA ILE A 521 8.79 -44.37 -11.74
C ILE A 521 8.69 -43.49 -13.01
N GLU A 522 9.09 -42.22 -12.95
CA GLU A 522 9.54 -41.45 -14.13
C GLU A 522 10.64 -40.42 -13.74
N HIS A 523 11.30 -39.78 -14.72
CA HIS A 523 12.61 -39.12 -14.56
C HIS A 523 12.82 -37.92 -15.52
N ASP A 524 13.89 -37.14 -15.28
CA ASP A 524 14.48 -36.08 -16.14
C ASP A 524 13.75 -34.73 -16.36
N GLY A 525 14.53 -33.65 -16.53
CA GLY A 525 14.07 -32.31 -16.93
C GLY A 525 15.04 -31.17 -16.57
N TYR A 526 15.35 -30.28 -17.53
CA TYR A 526 16.27 -29.13 -17.35
C TYR A 526 15.82 -27.94 -18.24
N PHE A 527 16.48 -26.79 -18.08
CA PHE A 527 16.48 -25.59 -18.95
C PHE A 527 15.48 -24.42 -18.68
N ALA A 528 15.90 -23.28 -19.23
CA ALA A 528 15.43 -21.88 -19.14
C ALA A 528 13.90 -21.65 -19.33
N MET A 529 13.33 -20.49 -18.97
CA MET A 529 13.84 -19.13 -19.17
C MET A 529 13.34 -18.11 -18.15
#